data_AF-A0A4E0S168-F1
#
_entry.id   AF-A0A4E0S168-F1
#
_cell.length_a   1.000
_cell.length_b   1.000
_cell.length_c   1.000
_cell.angle_alpha   90.00
_cell.angle_beta   90.00
_cell.angle_gamma   90.00
#
_symmetry.space_group_name_H-M   'P 1'
#
loop_
_entity.id
_entity.type
_entity.pdbx_description
1 polymer ?
#
loop_
_entity_poly.entity_id
_entity_poly.type
_entity_poly.pdbx_seq_one_letter_code
_entity_poly.pdbx_strand_id
1 'polypeptide(L)'
;MSGKIPHRDVGPFIQLLREKLMRGRKHVNHIRWADDIAARTQPPPDLPGGPYHKTTKIYYFTRDARRLVEPPEIVALGKKQITAGSAVSTEVKLITPNAAYNPKVVSLPKPVYADEIGA
;
A
#
# COMPACT_ATOMS: atom_id res chain seq x y z
N MET A 1 -6.62 -3.35 -38.73
CA MET A 1 -7.30 -4.10 -37.66
C MET A 1 -6.74 -5.51 -37.66
N SER A 2 -5.74 -5.78 -36.83
CA SER A 2 -5.11 -7.11 -36.76
C SER A 2 -6.15 -8.10 -36.20
N GLY A 3 -6.41 -9.19 -36.90
CA GLY A 3 -7.34 -10.24 -36.44
C GLY A 3 -6.87 -10.85 -35.12
N LYS A 4 -7.79 -11.49 -34.38
CA LYS A 4 -7.45 -12.21 -33.14
C LYS A 4 -6.51 -13.38 -33.49
N ILE A 5 -5.21 -13.22 -33.25
CA ILE A 5 -4.22 -14.29 -33.46
C ILE A 5 -4.29 -15.22 -32.24
N PRO A 6 -4.51 -16.53 -32.41
CA PRO A 6 -4.49 -17.44 -31.28
C PRO A 6 -3.10 -17.46 -30.66
N HIS A 7 -3.05 -17.29 -29.34
CA HIS A 7 -1.82 -17.37 -28.59
C HIS A 7 -1.18 -18.77 -28.69
N ARG A 8 0.16 -18.80 -28.77
CA ARG A 8 0.90 -20.06 -28.86
C ARG A 8 0.68 -20.90 -27.60
N ASP A 9 0.16 -22.11 -27.79
CA ASP A 9 0.05 -23.12 -26.73
C ASP A 9 0.62 -24.47 -27.25
N VAL A 10 0.72 -25.47 -26.37
CA VAL A 10 1.23 -26.81 -26.68
C VAL A 10 0.27 -27.58 -27.58
N GLY A 11 0.70 -28.69 -28.18
CA GLY A 11 -0.18 -29.53 -29.01
C GLY A 11 -1.40 -30.06 -28.23
N PRO A 12 -2.52 -30.36 -28.91
CA PRO A 12 -3.80 -30.68 -28.28
C PRO A 12 -3.74 -31.88 -27.33
N PHE A 13 -2.87 -32.87 -27.61
CA PHE A 13 -2.64 -34.00 -26.72
C PHE A 13 -2.02 -33.60 -25.37
N ILE A 14 -1.00 -32.73 -25.41
CA ILE A 14 -0.32 -32.25 -24.20
C ILE A 14 -1.23 -31.28 -23.43
N GLN A 15 -2.05 -30.48 -24.11
CA GLN A 15 -3.05 -29.62 -23.46
C GLN A 15 -4.06 -30.46 -22.67
N LEU A 16 -4.59 -31.53 -23.27
CA LEU A 16 -5.54 -32.43 -22.62
C LEU A 16 -4.91 -33.11 -21.39
N LEU A 17 -3.68 -33.61 -21.53
CA LEU A 17 -2.93 -34.21 -20.42
C LEU A 17 -2.77 -33.23 -19.25
N ARG A 18 -2.36 -31.99 -19.54
CA ARG A 18 -2.13 -30.93 -18.56
C ARG A 18 -3.40 -30.48 -17.84
N GLU A 19 -4.51 -30.38 -18.57
CA GLU A 19 -5.75 -29.78 -18.07
C GLU A 19 -6.69 -30.80 -17.43
N LYS A 20 -6.87 -31.96 -18.08
CA LYS A 20 -7.82 -32.98 -17.65
C LYS A 20 -7.19 -34.06 -16.78
N LEU A 21 -5.96 -34.51 -17.06
CA LEU A 21 -5.36 -35.62 -16.32
C LEU A 21 -4.55 -35.15 -15.10
N MET A 22 -3.72 -34.11 -15.24
CA MET A 22 -2.79 -33.70 -14.17
C MET A 22 -3.40 -32.70 -13.19
N ARG A 23 -3.94 -31.57 -13.69
CA ARG A 23 -4.34 -30.44 -12.82
C ARG A 23 -5.83 -30.42 -12.48
N GLY A 24 -6.68 -31.11 -13.25
CA GLY A 24 -8.15 -31.09 -13.10
C GLY A 24 -8.79 -29.70 -13.23
N ARG A 25 -8.06 -28.73 -13.79
CA ARG A 25 -8.47 -27.32 -13.96
C ARG A 25 -7.86 -26.77 -15.24
N LYS A 26 -8.55 -25.80 -15.88
CA LYS A 26 -8.06 -25.10 -17.08
C LYS A 26 -6.67 -24.50 -16.85
N HIS A 27 -5.78 -24.62 -17.83
CA HIS A 27 -4.46 -24.01 -17.74
C HIS A 27 -4.55 -22.53 -18.09
N VAL A 28 -3.97 -21.70 -17.23
CA VAL A 28 -3.73 -20.30 -17.56
C VAL A 28 -2.27 -20.18 -17.96
N ASN A 29 -2.04 -19.82 -19.22
CA ASN A 29 -0.71 -19.56 -19.73
C ASN A 29 -0.15 -18.28 -19.09
N HIS A 30 1.08 -18.35 -18.60
CA HIS A 30 1.78 -17.22 -17.94
C HIS A 30 2.73 -16.47 -18.90
N ILE A 31 2.78 -16.89 -20.17
CA ILE A 31 3.58 -16.24 -21.20
C ILE A 31 2.92 -14.91 -21.56
N ARG A 32 3.74 -13.88 -21.77
CA ARG A 32 3.29 -12.56 -22.19
C ARG A 32 3.36 -12.46 -23.71
N TRP A 33 2.23 -12.28 -24.36
CA TRP A 33 2.15 -12.05 -25.80
C TRP A 33 2.09 -10.56 -26.12
N ALA A 34 2.44 -10.20 -27.35
CA ALA A 34 2.50 -8.82 -27.80
C ALA A 34 1.13 -8.11 -27.72
N ASP A 35 0.03 -8.86 -27.87
CA ASP A 35 -1.33 -8.33 -27.86
C ASP A 35 -1.87 -8.09 -26.44
N ASP A 36 -1.37 -8.84 -25.45
CA ASP A 36 -1.77 -8.74 -24.03
C ASP A 36 -0.93 -7.70 -23.26
N ILE A 37 0.17 -7.24 -23.84
CA ILE A 37 1.05 -6.24 -23.23
C ILE A 37 0.85 -4.88 -23.90
N ALA A 38 1.06 -3.83 -23.12
CA ALA A 38 1.16 -2.49 -23.69
C ALA A 38 2.28 -2.45 -24.75
N ALA A 39 2.05 -1.66 -25.81
CA ALA A 39 3.04 -1.48 -26.87
C ALA A 39 4.39 -1.01 -26.33
N ARG A 40 5.50 -1.35 -27.00
CA ARG A 40 6.83 -0.87 -26.58
C ARG A 40 6.99 0.63 -26.78
N THR A 41 6.35 1.17 -27.82
CA THR A 41 6.32 2.60 -28.11
C THR A 41 5.10 3.21 -27.44
N GLN A 42 5.33 4.11 -26.49
CA GLN A 42 4.28 4.84 -25.79
C GLN A 42 4.20 6.27 -26.35
N PRO A 43 3.00 6.84 -26.48
CA PRO A 43 2.87 8.26 -26.83
C PRO A 43 3.48 9.14 -25.72
N PRO A 44 3.91 10.37 -26.04
CA PRO A 44 4.41 11.29 -25.03
C PRO A 44 3.31 11.55 -23.97
N PRO A 45 3.59 11.35 -22.67
CA PRO A 45 2.61 11.60 -21.63
C PRO A 45 2.50 13.10 -21.30
N ASP A 46 1.30 13.56 -20.98
CA ASP A 46 1.07 14.85 -20.34
C ASP A 46 0.84 14.62 -18.84
N LEU A 47 1.82 15.00 -18.01
CA LEU A 47 1.80 14.74 -16.57
C LEU A 47 1.20 15.93 -15.82
N PRO A 48 0.22 15.72 -14.92
CA PRO A 48 -0.32 16.80 -14.12
C PRO A 48 0.77 17.37 -13.21
N GLY A 49 0.76 18.70 -13.06
CA GLY A 49 1.65 19.39 -12.14
C GLY A 49 1.41 19.00 -10.68
N GLY A 50 2.44 19.17 -9.84
CA GLY A 50 2.32 18.97 -8.40
C GLY A 50 1.47 20.05 -7.70
N PRO A 51 1.23 19.93 -6.38
CA PRO A 51 0.35 20.82 -5.61
C PRO A 51 0.71 22.31 -5.66
N TYR A 52 1.98 22.62 -5.95
CA TYR A 52 2.53 23.98 -5.99
C TYR A 52 2.78 24.49 -7.43
N HIS A 53 2.20 23.84 -8.46
CA HIS A 53 2.20 24.33 -9.84
C HIS A 53 1.13 25.43 -10.03
N LYS A 54 1.30 26.57 -9.37
CA LYS A 54 0.44 27.76 -9.53
C LYS A 54 1.32 29.00 -9.77
N THR A 55 0.74 30.13 -10.11
CA THR A 55 1.50 31.35 -10.45
C THR A 55 1.59 32.37 -9.32
N THR A 56 0.67 32.32 -8.34
CA THR A 56 0.59 33.30 -7.24
C THR A 56 0.53 32.61 -5.88
N LYS A 57 0.93 33.33 -4.82
CA LYS A 57 0.89 32.87 -3.42
C LYS A 57 1.71 31.58 -3.15
N ILE A 58 2.84 31.40 -3.84
CA ILE A 58 3.70 30.21 -3.71
C ILE A 58 5.08 30.59 -3.20
N TYR A 59 5.12 31.22 -2.04
CA TYR A 59 6.38 31.44 -1.36
C TYR A 59 6.96 30.12 -0.87
N TYR A 60 8.28 29.94 -0.96
CA TYR A 60 8.92 28.71 -0.54
C TYR A 60 8.94 28.58 1.00
N PHE A 61 9.07 29.70 1.71
CA PHE A 61 9.17 29.70 3.17
C PHE A 61 7.95 29.12 3.89
N THR A 62 6.75 29.18 3.30
CA THR A 62 5.53 28.64 3.92
C THR A 62 5.41 27.12 3.84
N ARG A 63 6.20 26.46 2.99
CA ARG A 63 6.15 25.01 2.73
C ARG A 63 7.47 24.30 3.03
N ASP A 64 8.49 25.02 3.49
CA ASP A 64 9.81 24.45 3.76
C ASP A 64 9.80 23.71 5.11
N ALA A 65 9.35 22.46 5.09
CA ALA A 65 9.33 21.61 6.28
C ALA A 65 10.72 21.38 6.88
N ARG A 66 11.80 21.53 6.10
CA ARG A 66 13.18 21.37 6.59
C ARG A 66 13.55 22.42 7.62
N ARG A 67 12.94 23.60 7.56
CA ARG A 67 13.14 24.71 8.51
C ARG A 67 12.15 24.70 9.67
N LEU A 68 11.11 23.86 9.61
CA LEU A 68 10.17 23.66 10.71
C LEU A 68 10.67 22.63 11.73
N VAL A 69 11.76 21.93 11.44
CA VAL A 69 12.34 20.96 12.37
C VAL A 69 13.04 21.71 13.50
N GLU A 70 12.46 21.62 14.68
CA GLU A 70 13.05 22.13 15.92
C GLU A 70 13.95 21.08 16.58
N PRO A 71 14.96 21.49 17.36
CA PRO A 71 15.73 20.57 18.18
C PRO A 71 14.81 19.81 19.16
N PRO A 72 15.17 18.57 19.55
CA PRO A 72 14.35 17.77 20.44
C PRO A 72 14.16 18.46 21.80
N GLU A 73 12.93 18.41 22.32
CA GLU A 73 12.62 18.91 23.66
C GLU A 73 13.25 18.00 24.73
N ILE A 74 14.02 18.60 25.63
CA ILE A 74 14.68 17.87 26.70
C ILE A 74 13.81 17.86 27.95
N VAL A 75 13.04 16.79 28.13
CA VAL A 75 12.09 16.63 29.26
C VAL A 75 12.82 16.43 30.61
N ALA A 76 14.05 15.93 30.60
CA ALA A 76 14.88 15.78 31.79
C ALA A 76 16.38 16.03 31.48
N LEU A 77 16.87 17.22 31.80
CA LEU A 77 18.31 17.49 31.93
C LEU A 77 18.75 17.05 33.34
N GLY A 78 19.93 16.42 33.43
CA GLY A 78 20.45 15.76 34.63
C GLY A 78 20.04 16.39 35.97
N LYS A 79 19.40 15.58 36.81
CA LYS A 79 19.12 15.78 38.25
C LYS A 79 18.92 17.25 38.66
N LYS A 80 17.71 17.79 38.47
CA LYS A 80 17.24 18.86 39.37
C LYS A 80 17.28 18.29 40.79
N GLN A 81 18.15 18.84 41.64
CA GLN A 81 18.19 18.52 43.06
C GLN A 81 16.78 18.72 43.62
N ILE A 82 16.17 17.63 44.10
CA ILE A 82 14.86 17.67 44.76
C ILE A 82 15.06 18.55 46.00
N THR A 83 14.35 19.68 46.06
CA THR A 83 14.30 20.52 47.25
C THR A 83 13.82 19.65 48.41
N ALA A 84 14.58 19.62 49.51
CA ALA A 84 14.22 18.85 50.68
C ALA A 84 12.90 19.36 51.28
N GLY A 85 11.93 18.45 51.44
CA GLY A 85 10.80 18.61 52.34
C GLY A 85 9.64 19.47 51.83
N SER A 86 8.80 18.90 50.98
CA SER A 86 7.35 19.12 51.09
C SER A 86 6.65 17.87 50.55
N ALA A 87 5.67 17.36 51.29
CA ALA A 87 5.01 16.08 51.05
C ALA A 87 4.40 16.02 49.63
N VAL A 88 5.02 15.24 48.75
CA VAL A 88 4.52 14.97 47.40
C VAL A 88 3.34 14.01 47.53
N SER A 89 2.16 14.45 47.09
CA SER A 89 0.93 13.65 47.05
C SER A 89 1.15 12.29 46.40
N THR A 90 0.73 11.23 47.08
CA THR A 90 1.09 9.82 46.88
C THR A 90 0.41 9.10 45.70
N GLU A 91 -0.27 9.80 44.79
CA GLU A 91 -1.01 9.15 43.69
C GLU A 91 -0.54 9.65 42.31
N VAL A 92 0.63 9.17 41.87
CA VAL A 92 1.08 9.36 40.48
C VAL A 92 0.36 8.33 39.61
N LYS A 93 -0.52 8.80 38.71
CA LYS A 93 -1.17 7.93 37.72
C LYS A 93 -0.12 7.32 36.79
N LEU A 94 -0.15 6.01 36.60
CA LEU A 94 0.69 5.32 35.62
C LEU A 94 0.23 5.71 34.20
N ILE A 95 1.15 6.27 33.40
CA ILE A 95 0.88 6.70 32.03
C ILE A 95 1.45 5.65 31.08
N THR A 96 0.66 5.17 30.13
CA THR A 96 1.15 4.37 29.00
C THR A 96 1.58 5.30 27.85
N PRO A 97 2.61 4.96 27.05
CA PRO A 97 3.06 5.82 25.96
C PRO A 97 1.99 6.12 24.89
N ASN A 98 1.05 5.18 24.72
CA ASN A 98 -0.07 5.32 23.80
C ASN A 98 -1.32 4.63 24.39
N ALA A 99 -2.48 4.89 23.81
CA ALA A 99 -3.72 4.20 24.12
C ALA A 99 -3.64 2.70 23.78
N ALA A 100 -4.41 1.87 24.47
CA ALA A 100 -4.50 0.43 24.17
C ALA A 100 -5.08 0.21 22.76
N TYR A 101 -4.44 -0.66 21.98
CA TYR A 101 -4.90 -1.00 20.64
C TYR A 101 -6.25 -1.71 20.70
N ASN A 102 -7.25 -1.15 20.02
CA ASN A 102 -8.55 -1.79 19.82
C ASN A 102 -8.56 -2.50 18.46
N PRO A 103 -8.59 -3.85 18.40
CA PRO A 103 -8.57 -4.57 17.13
C PRO A 103 -9.84 -4.29 16.32
N LYS A 104 -9.67 -3.92 15.05
CA LYS A 104 -10.80 -3.83 14.13
C LYS A 104 -11.40 -5.23 13.94
N VAL A 105 -12.68 -5.40 14.29
CA VAL A 105 -13.42 -6.62 13.99
C VAL A 105 -13.66 -6.64 12.48
N VAL A 106 -12.79 -7.33 11.74
CA VAL A 106 -12.97 -7.53 10.30
C VAL A 106 -14.01 -8.64 10.13
N SER A 107 -15.18 -8.30 9.58
CA SER A 107 -16.11 -9.31 9.09
C SER A 107 -15.41 -10.11 7.99
N LEU A 108 -15.46 -11.45 8.07
CA LEU A 108 -14.95 -12.30 7.00
C LEU A 108 -15.59 -11.88 5.66
N PRO A 109 -14.84 -11.91 4.54
CA PRO A 109 -15.44 -11.73 3.24
C PRO A 109 -16.57 -12.76 3.07
N LYS A 110 -17.71 -12.32 2.51
CA LYS A 110 -18.82 -13.24 2.23
C LYS A 110 -18.28 -14.41 1.39
N PRO A 111 -18.54 -15.67 1.74
CA PRO A 111 -18.17 -16.79 0.90
C PRO A 111 -18.94 -16.66 -0.42
N VAL A 112 -18.21 -16.47 -1.53
CA VAL A 112 -18.81 -16.51 -2.86
C VAL A 112 -19.01 -17.98 -3.20
N TYR A 113 -20.27 -18.41 -3.24
CA TYR A 113 -20.62 -19.78 -3.64
C TYR A 113 -20.45 -19.95 -5.14
N ALA A 114 -20.07 -21.16 -5.57
CA ALA A 114 -19.78 -21.46 -6.97
C ALA A 114 -20.94 -21.13 -7.92
N ASP A 115 -22.17 -21.09 -7.41
CA ASP A 115 -23.40 -20.81 -8.15
C ASP A 115 -23.51 -19.34 -8.60
N GLU A 116 -22.79 -18.42 -7.94
CA GLU A 116 -22.78 -16.98 -8.27
C GLU A 116 -21.74 -16.63 -9.35
N ILE A 117 -20.79 -17.54 -9.59
CA ILE A 117 -19.80 -17.43 -10.67
C ILE A 117 -20.39 -18.17 -11.85
N GLY A 118 -21.25 -17.50 -12.61
CA GLY A 118 -21.90 -18.05 -13.81
C GLY A 118 -20.90 -18.79 -14.70
N ALA A 119 -20.94 -20.12 -14.63
CA ALA A 119 -20.22 -21.04 -15.50
C ALA A 119 -20.98 -21.26 -16.80
#